data_AF-A0A428Q5F8-F1
#
_entry.id   AF-A0A428Q5F8-F1
#
_cell.length_a   1.000
_cell.length_b   1.000
_cell.length_c   1.000
_cell.angle_alpha   90.00
_cell.angle_beta   90.00
_cell.angle_gamma   90.00
#
_symmetry.space_group_name_H-M   'P 1'
#
loop_
_entity.id
_entity.type
_entity.pdbx_description
1 polymer ?
#
loop_
_entity_poly.entity_id
_entity_poly.type
_entity_poly.pdbx_seq_one_letter_code
_entity_poly.pdbx_strand_id
1 'polypeptide(L)'
;MSALPAHPKPLPRGDAAEEIPGYPSARARYVHETIFGVQTSTFDYNGPLPTANPDLTVWVLMHAINGCSSKVIKLLTEGQPIRQLELRTKVDSRSLKPIPYNINLRNSQNCDAMIRHLYGEELDEEDQCTKCKDSKGALIGCVVCPNVVPNCANCDWNRSGGQCSLGAPQSARRRAKRKVLPADSESEAQEEEDSGNLWEVFNDMDPATLTRLSVVLSEAAKRTGHIRR
;
A
#
# COMPACT_ATOMS: atom_id res chain seq x y z
N MET A 1 -3.30 35.05 38.35
CA MET A 1 -2.36 33.91 38.20
C MET A 1 -3.01 32.90 37.28
N SER A 2 -2.60 32.86 36.01
CA SER A 2 -3.18 31.96 35.01
C SER A 2 -2.61 30.55 35.19
N ALA A 3 -3.47 29.58 35.47
CA ALA A 3 -3.08 28.18 35.61
C ALA A 3 -2.63 27.63 34.24
N LEU A 4 -1.47 26.98 34.22
CA LEU A 4 -0.96 26.27 33.04
C LEU A 4 -1.90 25.11 32.67
N PRO A 5 -2.10 24.81 31.37
CA PRO A 5 -2.93 23.71 30.94
C PRO A 5 -2.35 22.38 31.43
N ALA A 6 -3.21 21.55 32.03
CA ALA A 6 -2.84 20.23 32.53
C ALA A 6 -2.24 19.38 31.40
N HIS A 7 -1.07 18.79 31.67
CA HIS A 7 -0.48 17.80 30.78
C HIS A 7 -1.48 16.65 30.52
N PRO A 8 -1.58 16.14 29.28
CA PRO A 8 -2.43 15.00 28.99
C PRO A 8 -2.00 13.82 29.85
N LYS A 9 -2.97 13.23 30.56
CA LYS A 9 -2.75 12.06 31.41
C LYS A 9 -2.14 10.93 30.55
N PRO A 10 -1.13 10.20 31.07
CA PRO A 10 -0.65 9.00 30.40
C PRO A 10 -1.82 8.05 30.19
N LEU A 11 -1.90 7.48 28.99
CA LEU A 11 -2.91 6.49 28.63
C LEU A 11 -2.96 5.38 29.69
N PRO A 12 -4.16 4.85 30.02
CA PRO A 12 -4.28 3.75 30.96
C PRO A 12 -3.43 2.59 30.44
N ARG A 13 -2.57 2.04 31.31
CA ARG A 13 -1.95 0.74 31.07
C ARG A 13 -3.10 -0.26 31.05
N GLY A 14 -3.56 -0.62 29.85
CA GLY A 14 -4.48 -1.74 29.67
C GLY A 14 -3.89 -2.98 30.34
N ASP A 15 -4.79 -3.85 30.79
CA ASP A 15 -4.48 -5.10 31.48
C ASP A 15 -3.26 -5.78 30.85
N ALA A 16 -2.33 -6.23 31.71
CA ALA A 16 -1.06 -6.78 31.29
C ALA A 16 -1.30 -7.82 30.17
N ALA A 17 -0.83 -7.52 28.96
CA ALA A 17 -0.90 -8.45 27.84
C ALA A 17 -0.36 -9.79 28.32
N GLU A 18 -1.12 -10.88 28.14
CA GLU A 18 -0.67 -12.22 28.47
C GLU A 18 0.74 -12.42 27.93
N GLU A 19 1.65 -12.92 28.78
CA GLU A 19 3.03 -13.14 28.37
C GLU A 19 3.06 -14.22 27.30
N ILE A 20 3.31 -13.83 26.06
CA ILE A 20 3.58 -14.76 24.96
C ILE A 20 4.99 -15.33 25.16
N PRO A 21 5.16 -16.65 25.37
CA PRO A 21 6.45 -17.24 25.68
C PRO A 21 7.53 -16.92 24.64
N GLY A 22 8.65 -16.37 25.08
CA GLY A 22 9.78 -16.03 24.21
C GLY A 22 9.56 -14.83 23.27
N TYR A 23 8.41 -14.16 23.34
CA TYR A 23 8.13 -12.96 22.57
C TYR A 23 8.43 -11.69 23.40
N PRO A 24 8.98 -10.61 22.81
CA PRO A 24 9.30 -9.40 23.56
C PRO A 24 8.05 -8.74 24.18
N SER A 25 8.02 -8.62 25.51
CA SER A 25 6.89 -8.05 26.26
C SER A 25 6.49 -6.65 25.81
N ALA A 26 7.46 -5.81 25.41
CA ALA A 26 7.22 -4.47 24.87
C ALA A 26 6.41 -4.47 23.56
N ARG A 27 6.39 -5.60 22.83
CA ARG A 27 5.68 -5.79 21.57
C ARG A 27 4.44 -6.67 21.69
N ALA A 28 4.38 -7.52 22.72
CA ALA A 28 3.25 -8.43 22.96
C ALA A 28 1.90 -7.71 22.98
N ARG A 29 1.85 -6.48 23.51
CA ARG A 29 0.63 -5.65 23.55
C ARG A 29 0.01 -5.29 22.18
N TYR A 30 0.74 -5.51 21.07
CA TYR A 30 0.23 -5.27 19.72
C TYR A 30 -0.23 -6.55 19.02
N VAL A 31 -0.06 -7.70 19.65
CA VAL A 31 -0.49 -8.99 19.13
C VAL A 31 -1.89 -9.26 19.65
N HIS A 32 -2.83 -9.58 18.75
CA HIS A 32 -4.17 -9.97 19.15
C HIS A 32 -4.14 -11.34 19.83
N GLU A 33 -4.99 -11.56 20.83
CA GLU A 33 -5.10 -12.83 21.56
C GLU A 33 -5.37 -14.00 20.59
N THR A 34 -6.25 -13.77 19.62
CA THR A 34 -6.57 -14.74 18.57
C THR A 34 -6.47 -14.10 17.19
N ILE A 35 -5.84 -14.78 16.24
CA ILE A 35 -5.76 -14.39 14.83
C ILE A 35 -6.22 -15.56 13.98
N PHE A 36 -7.32 -15.40 13.23
CA PHE A 36 -7.92 -16.46 12.41
C PHE A 36 -8.14 -17.79 13.16
N GLY A 37 -8.53 -17.72 14.44
CA GLY A 37 -8.76 -18.89 15.30
C GLY A 37 -7.51 -19.48 15.96
N VAL A 38 -6.32 -18.97 15.67
CA VAL A 38 -5.07 -19.38 16.31
C VAL A 38 -4.83 -18.54 17.56
N GLN A 39 -4.66 -19.19 18.72
CA GLN A 39 -4.27 -18.53 19.96
C GLN A 39 -2.78 -18.16 19.93
N THR A 40 -2.48 -16.88 20.10
CA THR A 40 -1.10 -16.36 20.00
C THR A 40 -0.27 -16.63 21.24
N SER A 41 -0.89 -16.79 22.41
CA SER A 41 -0.21 -17.15 23.67
C SER A 41 0.44 -18.54 23.62
N THR A 42 -0.11 -19.46 22.83
CA THR A 42 0.43 -20.83 22.66
C THR A 42 1.24 -21.02 21.38
N PHE A 43 1.34 -19.98 20.54
CA PHE A 43 1.98 -20.09 19.23
C PHE A 43 3.52 -20.13 19.34
N ASP A 44 4.17 -21.12 18.71
CA ASP A 44 5.63 -21.20 18.68
C ASP A 44 6.23 -20.18 17.70
N TYR A 45 6.42 -18.96 18.19
CA TYR A 45 7.02 -17.86 17.45
C TYR A 45 8.47 -18.12 17.00
N ASN A 46 9.24 -18.88 17.79
CA ASN A 46 10.65 -19.18 17.51
C ASN A 46 10.83 -20.40 16.61
N GLY A 47 9.73 -21.11 16.33
CA GLY A 47 9.67 -22.25 15.44
C GLY A 47 9.98 -21.92 13.97
N PRO A 48 10.12 -22.96 13.12
CA PRO A 48 10.35 -22.78 11.69
C PRO A 48 9.17 -22.08 11.02
N LEU A 49 9.44 -21.43 9.88
CA LEU A 49 8.42 -20.77 9.05
C LEU A 49 7.32 -21.78 8.64
N PRO A 50 6.05 -21.58 9.05
CA PRO A 50 4.95 -22.43 8.62
C PRO A 50 4.71 -22.32 7.11
N THR A 51 4.18 -23.38 6.49
CA THR A 51 3.95 -23.42 5.04
C THR A 51 2.54 -23.03 4.62
N ALA A 52 1.59 -22.97 5.56
CA ALA A 52 0.18 -22.77 5.29
C ALA A 52 -0.46 -21.78 6.27
N ASN A 53 -1.55 -21.17 5.82
CA ASN A 53 -2.42 -20.36 6.67
C ASN A 53 -3.33 -21.24 7.52
N PRO A 54 -3.76 -20.78 8.72
CA PRO A 54 -3.53 -19.44 9.29
C PRO A 54 -2.15 -19.22 9.92
N ASP A 55 -1.42 -20.29 10.27
CA ASP A 55 -0.15 -20.23 11.02
C ASP A 55 0.92 -19.37 10.36
N LEU A 56 1.03 -19.42 9.03
CA LEU A 56 1.94 -18.57 8.25
C LEU A 56 1.66 -17.08 8.50
N THR A 57 0.39 -16.67 8.51
CA THR A 57 0.03 -15.27 8.77
C THR A 57 0.39 -14.85 10.18
N VAL A 58 0.11 -15.72 11.17
CA VAL A 58 0.44 -15.46 12.59
C VAL A 58 1.95 -15.30 12.78
N TRP A 59 2.72 -16.26 12.27
CA TRP A 59 4.18 -16.23 12.32
C TRP A 59 4.73 -14.95 11.71
N VAL A 60 4.30 -14.62 10.49
CA VAL A 60 4.77 -13.44 9.75
C VAL A 60 4.40 -12.15 10.46
N LEU A 61 3.18 -12.05 10.99
CA LEU A 61 2.74 -10.87 11.73
C LEU A 61 3.60 -10.65 12.98
N MET A 62 3.78 -11.69 13.80
CA MET A 62 4.57 -11.57 15.02
C MET A 62 6.03 -11.18 14.72
N HIS A 63 6.65 -11.74 13.66
CA HIS A 63 8.03 -11.40 13.27
C HIS A 63 8.11 -9.98 12.73
N ALA A 64 7.10 -9.56 11.96
CA ALA A 64 7.00 -8.20 11.44
C ALA A 64 6.82 -7.17 12.58
N ILE A 65 5.95 -7.43 13.57
CA ILE A 65 5.74 -6.54 14.72
C ILE A 65 7.06 -6.35 15.49
N ASN A 66 7.85 -7.40 15.64
CA ASN A 66 9.13 -7.34 16.35
C ASN A 66 10.16 -6.45 15.61
N GLY A 67 10.23 -6.57 14.29
CA GLY A 67 11.19 -5.81 13.46
C GLY A 67 10.69 -4.47 12.91
N CYS A 68 9.42 -4.11 13.10
CA CYS A 68 8.84 -2.92 12.50
C CYS A 68 9.31 -1.61 13.17
N SER A 69 9.34 -0.55 12.36
CA SER A 69 9.65 0.80 12.81
C SER A 69 8.47 1.43 13.56
N SER A 70 8.74 2.53 14.27
CA SER A 70 7.69 3.28 14.98
C SER A 70 6.63 3.89 14.05
N LYS A 71 6.90 4.03 12.74
CA LYS A 71 5.99 4.65 11.79
C LYS A 71 4.72 3.82 11.57
N VAL A 72 4.84 2.50 11.56
CA VAL A 72 3.73 1.57 11.31
C VAL A 72 3.06 1.07 12.58
N ILE A 73 3.62 1.35 13.77
CA ILE A 73 3.01 0.97 15.05
C ILE A 73 1.58 1.51 15.19
N LYS A 74 1.29 2.69 14.62
CA LYS A 74 -0.06 3.28 14.65
C LYS A 74 -1.12 2.36 14.05
N LEU A 75 -0.77 1.62 12.99
CA LEU A 75 -1.69 0.67 12.34
C LEU A 75 -2.07 -0.48 13.28
N LEU A 76 -1.13 -0.91 14.13
CA LEU A 76 -1.37 -1.95 15.13
C LEU A 76 -2.28 -1.47 16.25
N THR A 77 -2.26 -0.18 16.58
CA THR A 77 -3.08 0.39 17.66
C THR A 77 -4.49 0.79 17.21
N GLU A 78 -4.69 1.03 15.91
CA GLU A 78 -5.97 1.48 15.36
C GLU A 78 -7.00 0.35 15.18
N GLY A 79 -6.62 -0.91 15.45
CA GLY A 79 -7.54 -2.05 15.45
C GLY A 79 -8.12 -2.38 14.06
N GLN A 80 -7.39 -2.04 12.99
CA GLN A 80 -7.75 -2.38 11.62
C GLN A 80 -7.88 -3.92 11.48
N PRO A 81 -8.83 -4.42 10.67
CA PRO A 81 -8.96 -5.86 10.45
C PRO A 81 -7.69 -6.41 9.80
N ILE A 82 -7.21 -7.55 10.31
CA ILE A 82 -6.05 -8.26 9.76
C ILE A 82 -6.50 -9.06 8.55
N ARG A 83 -5.73 -8.99 7.48
CA ARG A 83 -5.88 -9.81 6.28
C ARG A 83 -5.02 -11.07 6.35
N GLN A 84 -5.52 -12.15 5.77
CA GLN A 84 -4.73 -13.36 5.63
C GLN A 84 -3.61 -13.13 4.60
N LEU A 85 -2.41 -13.61 4.91
CA LEU A 85 -1.25 -13.47 4.04
C LEU A 85 -1.36 -14.37 2.81
N GLU A 86 -1.20 -13.76 1.64
CA GLU A 86 -1.11 -14.48 0.39
C GLU A 86 0.18 -14.12 -0.35
N LEU A 87 0.99 -15.14 -0.62
CA LEU A 87 2.28 -14.99 -1.30
C LEU A 87 2.14 -15.40 -2.76
N ARG A 88 2.79 -14.63 -3.63
CA ARG A 88 2.98 -15.05 -5.02
C ARG A 88 3.88 -16.28 -5.05
N THR A 89 3.78 -17.05 -6.12
CA THR A 89 4.72 -18.11 -6.45
C THR A 89 5.66 -17.65 -7.56
N LYS A 90 6.94 -18.01 -7.46
CA LYS A 90 7.91 -17.88 -8.56
C LYS A 90 8.25 -19.28 -9.07
N VAL A 91 8.54 -19.39 -10.37
CA VAL A 91 9.08 -20.63 -10.92
C VAL A 91 10.58 -20.66 -10.61
N ASP A 92 11.02 -21.72 -9.93
CA ASP A 92 12.45 -21.94 -9.73
C ASP A 92 13.10 -22.37 -11.04
N SER A 93 14.14 -21.65 -11.47
CA SER A 93 14.78 -21.91 -12.76
C SER A 93 15.49 -23.25 -12.82
N ARG A 94 15.85 -23.83 -11.67
CA ARG A 94 16.54 -25.13 -11.59
C ARG A 94 15.57 -26.31 -11.62
N SER A 95 14.52 -26.24 -10.80
CA SER A 95 13.55 -27.34 -10.69
C SER A 95 12.31 -27.19 -11.58
N LEU A 96 12.10 -26.00 -12.18
CA LEU A 96 10.88 -25.60 -12.90
C LEU A 96 9.60 -25.73 -12.07
N LYS A 97 9.72 -25.86 -10.75
CA LYS A 97 8.59 -25.97 -9.83
C LYS A 97 8.18 -24.59 -9.31
N PRO A 98 6.89 -24.35 -9.07
CA PRO A 98 6.44 -23.17 -8.36
C PRO A 98 6.93 -23.25 -6.91
N ILE A 99 7.60 -22.20 -6.45
CA ILE A 99 8.06 -22.03 -5.06
C ILE A 99 7.51 -20.69 -4.56
N PRO A 100 6.94 -20.62 -3.35
CA PRO A 100 6.55 -19.34 -2.77
C PRO A 100 7.73 -18.37 -2.66
N TYR A 101 7.45 -17.07 -2.70
CA TYR A 101 8.48 -16.08 -2.42
C TYR A 101 9.07 -16.25 -1.01
N ASN A 102 10.37 -16.02 -0.89
CA ASN A 102 11.05 -16.05 0.40
C ASN A 102 10.68 -14.80 1.21
N ILE A 103 10.16 -15.01 2.42
CA ILE A 103 9.84 -13.95 3.38
C ILE A 103 11.10 -13.58 4.16
N ASN A 104 11.64 -12.39 3.92
CA ASN A 104 12.78 -11.86 4.66
C ASN A 104 12.35 -10.71 5.58
N LEU A 105 12.15 -11.01 6.86
CA LEU A 105 11.77 -10.05 7.91
C LEU A 105 12.96 -9.60 8.77
N ARG A 106 14.20 -9.80 8.32
CA ARG A 106 15.38 -9.25 9.01
C ARG A 106 15.55 -7.74 8.78
N ASN A 107 14.94 -7.21 7.73
CA ASN A 107 14.97 -5.80 7.38
C ASN A 107 13.70 -5.12 7.88
N SER A 108 13.85 -4.05 8.68
CA SER A 108 12.72 -3.29 9.22
C SER A 108 11.80 -2.73 8.13
N GLN A 109 12.32 -2.40 6.95
CA GLN A 109 11.48 -1.98 5.82
C GLN A 109 10.57 -3.10 5.32
N ASN A 110 11.05 -4.34 5.29
CA ASN A 110 10.22 -5.48 4.92
C ASN A 110 9.19 -5.78 6.01
N CYS A 111 9.55 -5.59 7.28
CA CYS A 111 8.59 -5.65 8.39
C CYS A 111 7.49 -4.58 8.22
N ASP A 112 7.88 -3.33 7.95
CA ASP A 112 6.93 -2.23 7.72
C ASP A 112 6.02 -2.50 6.52
N ALA A 113 6.59 -2.98 5.41
CA ALA A 113 5.83 -3.40 4.24
C ALA A 113 4.86 -4.53 4.57
N MET A 114 5.27 -5.51 5.38
CA MET A 114 4.42 -6.62 5.80
C MET A 114 3.27 -6.15 6.69
N ILE A 115 3.53 -5.34 7.71
CA ILE A 115 2.45 -4.77 8.56
C ILE A 115 1.45 -3.99 7.69
N ARG A 116 1.94 -3.17 6.75
CA ARG A 116 1.06 -2.43 5.83
C ARG A 116 0.29 -3.34 4.87
N HIS A 117 0.84 -4.49 4.51
CA HIS A 117 0.13 -5.46 3.68
C HIS A 117 -1.01 -6.14 4.44
N LEU A 118 -0.77 -6.48 5.71
CA LEU A 118 -1.75 -7.18 6.55
C LEU A 118 -2.89 -6.27 7.04
N TYR A 119 -2.61 -4.99 7.28
CA TYR A 119 -3.58 -4.02 7.82
C TYR A 119 -4.04 -2.95 6.82
N GLY A 120 -3.47 -2.92 5.63
CA GLY A 120 -3.79 -1.88 4.65
C GLY A 120 -5.01 -2.19 3.80
N GLU A 121 -5.41 -1.18 3.03
CA GLU A 121 -6.52 -1.23 2.09
C GLU A 121 -6.03 -1.83 0.77
N GLU A 122 -6.69 -2.89 0.30
CA GLU A 122 -6.47 -3.39 -1.06
C GLU A 122 -7.08 -2.43 -2.08
N LEU A 123 -6.35 -2.17 -3.16
CA LEU A 123 -6.88 -1.44 -4.29
C LEU A 123 -7.50 -2.40 -5.31
N ASP A 124 -8.64 -1.99 -5.85
CA ASP A 124 -9.26 -2.61 -7.01
C ASP A 124 -8.32 -2.65 -8.21
N GLU A 125 -8.52 -3.60 -9.11
CA GLU A 125 -7.65 -3.88 -10.26
C GLU A 125 -7.33 -2.61 -11.08
N GLU A 126 -8.30 -1.72 -11.27
CA GLU A 126 -8.14 -0.47 -12.02
C GLU A 126 -7.14 0.50 -11.37
N ASP A 127 -7.11 0.55 -10.03
CA ASP A 127 -6.35 1.50 -9.22
C ASP A 127 -4.99 0.95 -8.74
N GLN A 128 -4.70 -0.31 -9.04
CA GLN A 128 -3.42 -0.92 -8.70
C GLN A 128 -2.24 -0.20 -9.37
N CYS A 129 -1.10 -0.22 -8.69
CA CYS A 129 0.13 0.29 -9.27
C CYS A 129 0.58 -0.58 -10.47
N THR A 130 1.32 0.01 -11.41
CA THR A 130 1.79 -0.68 -12.62
C THR A 130 2.53 -1.98 -12.31
N LYS A 131 3.39 -2.00 -11.28
CA LYS A 131 4.09 -3.21 -10.86
C LYS A 131 3.17 -4.32 -10.34
N CYS A 132 2.11 -3.96 -9.61
CA CYS A 132 1.17 -4.95 -9.08
C CYS A 132 0.27 -5.51 -10.18
N LYS A 133 -0.13 -4.66 -11.16
CA LYS A 133 -0.80 -5.10 -12.40
C LYS A 133 0.05 -6.09 -13.19
N ASP A 134 1.35 -5.80 -13.32
CA ASP A 134 2.34 -6.70 -13.94
C ASP A 134 2.66 -7.94 -13.10
N SER A 135 1.98 -8.12 -11.98
CA SER A 135 2.21 -9.22 -11.06
C SER A 135 3.63 -9.34 -10.49
N LYS A 136 4.34 -8.21 -10.37
CA LYS A 136 5.70 -8.14 -9.84
C LYS A 136 5.68 -7.99 -8.32
N GLY A 137 6.52 -8.76 -7.63
CA GLY A 137 6.74 -8.67 -6.19
C GLY A 137 6.46 -9.99 -5.47
N ALA A 138 6.50 -9.96 -4.14
CA ALA A 138 6.34 -11.16 -3.30
C ALA A 138 4.91 -11.38 -2.80
N LEU A 139 4.16 -10.29 -2.63
CA LEU A 139 2.85 -10.27 -1.99
C LEU A 139 1.75 -10.23 -3.04
N ILE A 140 0.67 -10.99 -2.84
CA ILE A 140 -0.53 -10.91 -3.68
C ILE A 140 -1.27 -9.59 -3.34
N GLY A 141 -1.85 -8.95 -4.36
CA GLY A 141 -2.58 -7.70 -4.17
C GLY A 141 -1.75 -6.41 -4.20
N CYS A 142 -2.44 -5.27 -4.31
CA CYS A 142 -1.85 -3.93 -4.25
C CYS A 142 -2.36 -3.19 -3.02
N VAL A 143 -1.67 -3.36 -1.90
CA VAL A 143 -2.14 -2.86 -0.59
C VAL A 143 -1.48 -1.55 -0.20
N VAL A 144 -2.26 -0.58 0.24
CA VAL A 144 -1.78 0.76 0.62
C VAL A 144 -2.19 1.18 2.03
N CYS A 145 -1.35 2.02 2.63
CA CYS A 145 -1.67 2.75 3.86
C CYS A 145 -1.33 4.23 3.63
N PRO A 146 -2.23 5.00 2.97
CA PRO A 146 -1.93 6.36 2.52
C PRO A 146 -1.50 7.29 3.65
N ASN A 147 -2.00 7.06 4.86
CA ASN A 147 -1.70 7.83 6.06
C ASN A 147 -0.27 7.61 6.58
N VAL A 148 0.43 6.57 6.10
CA VAL A 148 1.79 6.20 6.56
C VAL A 148 2.81 6.41 5.45
N VAL A 149 2.60 5.80 4.28
CA VAL A 149 3.48 5.91 3.10
C VAL A 149 2.61 5.86 1.83
N PRO A 150 2.86 6.70 0.82
CA PRO A 150 2.06 6.72 -0.41
C PRO A 150 2.24 5.47 -1.29
N ASN A 151 3.34 4.72 -1.10
CA ASN A 151 3.66 3.52 -1.86
C ASN A 151 2.87 2.30 -1.36
N CYS A 152 2.50 1.39 -2.27
CA CYS A 152 1.96 0.10 -1.85
C CYS A 152 3.00 -0.76 -1.13
N ALA A 153 2.52 -1.65 -0.25
CA ALA A 153 3.33 -2.57 0.54
C ALA A 153 4.27 -3.42 -0.34
N ASN A 154 3.74 -3.99 -1.41
CA ASN A 154 4.49 -4.85 -2.31
C ASN A 154 5.62 -4.09 -3.05
N CYS A 155 5.43 -2.82 -3.41
CA CYS A 155 6.51 -2.02 -3.98
C CYS A 155 7.53 -1.59 -2.95
N ASP A 156 7.15 -1.34 -1.70
CA ASP A 156 8.11 -0.97 -0.66
C ASP A 156 8.97 -2.15 -0.20
N TRP A 157 8.49 -3.37 -0.40
CA TRP A 157 9.23 -4.60 -0.18
C TRP A 157 10.59 -4.57 -0.91
N ASN A 158 11.65 -4.96 -0.19
CA ASN A 158 13.04 -4.93 -0.68
C ASN A 158 13.46 -3.57 -1.30
N ARG A 159 12.96 -2.45 -0.75
CA ARG A 159 13.34 -1.09 -1.17
C ARG A 159 13.01 -0.76 -2.63
N SER A 160 12.01 -1.41 -3.20
CA SER A 160 11.54 -1.11 -4.57
C SER A 160 10.59 0.10 -4.67
N GLY A 161 10.43 0.84 -3.56
CA GLY A 161 9.35 1.83 -3.37
C GLY A 161 9.42 3.03 -4.31
N GLY A 162 10.63 3.46 -4.69
CA GLY A 162 10.82 4.59 -5.62
C GLY A 162 10.28 4.35 -7.04
N GLN A 163 9.94 3.11 -7.39
CA GLN A 163 9.35 2.74 -8.67
C GLN A 163 7.85 2.44 -8.57
N CYS A 164 7.20 2.77 -7.45
CA CYS A 164 5.76 2.63 -7.32
C CYS A 164 5.06 3.78 -8.04
N SER A 165 4.21 3.49 -9.02
CA SER A 165 3.42 4.51 -9.73
C SER A 165 2.44 5.27 -8.82
N LEU A 166 2.22 4.80 -7.59
CA LEU A 166 1.37 5.45 -6.59
C LEU A 166 2.12 6.48 -5.73
N GLY A 167 3.45 6.33 -5.64
CA GLY A 167 4.32 7.22 -4.87
C GLY A 167 4.52 8.60 -5.49
N ALA A 168 4.09 8.79 -6.74
CA ALA A 168 4.20 10.07 -7.41
C ALA A 168 3.24 11.11 -6.77
N PRO A 169 3.61 12.40 -6.70
CA PRO A 169 2.75 13.44 -6.14
C PRO A 169 1.37 13.54 -6.83
N GLN A 170 1.31 13.20 -8.12
CA GLN A 170 0.10 13.27 -8.94
C GLN A 170 -0.93 12.17 -8.59
N SER A 171 -0.48 10.98 -8.18
CA SER A 171 -1.36 9.87 -7.81
C SER A 171 -2.00 10.05 -6.43
N ALA A 172 -1.31 10.72 -5.50
CA ALA A 172 -1.87 11.06 -4.19
C ALA A 172 -3.08 12.02 -4.30
N ARG A 173 -3.00 13.02 -5.20
CA ARG A 173 -4.11 13.97 -5.45
C ARG A 173 -5.36 13.30 -6.00
N ARG A 174 -5.22 12.34 -6.94
CA ARG A 174 -6.36 11.61 -7.51
C ARG A 174 -7.12 10.80 -6.44
N ARG A 175 -6.40 10.18 -5.50
CA ARG A 175 -6.99 9.45 -4.38
C ARG A 175 -7.71 10.33 -3.38
N ALA A 176 -7.09 11.44 -2.99
CA ALA A 176 -7.71 12.38 -2.06
C ALA A 176 -9.04 12.92 -2.62
N LYS A 177 -9.14 13.11 -3.94
CA LYS A 177 -10.38 13.55 -4.61
C LYS A 177 -11.49 12.49 -4.60
N ARG A 178 -11.14 11.19 -4.71
CA ARG A 178 -12.11 10.09 -4.67
C ARG A 178 -12.65 9.79 -3.26
N LYS A 179 -11.82 9.93 -2.22
CA LYS A 179 -12.20 9.60 -0.82
C LYS A 179 -13.21 10.58 -0.19
N VAL A 180 -13.57 11.67 -0.88
CA VAL A 180 -14.44 12.76 -0.38
C VAL A 180 -15.88 12.66 -0.88
N LEU A 181 -16.27 11.59 -1.58
CA LEU A 181 -17.68 11.36 -1.93
C LEU A 181 -18.30 10.30 -1.01
N PRO A 182 -19.02 10.70 0.07
CA PRO A 182 -19.99 9.82 0.68
C PRO A 182 -21.19 9.69 -0.26
N ALA A 183 -21.62 8.45 -0.48
CA ALA A 183 -22.88 8.12 -1.12
C ALA A 183 -24.02 8.72 -0.29
N ASP A 184 -24.75 9.66 -0.88
CA ASP A 184 -26.14 10.08 -0.62
C ASP A 184 -26.25 11.59 -0.89
N SER A 185 -26.47 11.93 -2.16
CA SER A 185 -27.17 13.14 -2.57
C SER A 185 -27.56 12.99 -4.03
N GLU A 186 -28.75 12.44 -4.25
CA GLU A 186 -29.54 12.81 -5.41
C GLU A 186 -29.80 14.32 -5.35
N SER A 187 -29.17 15.08 -6.25
CA SER A 187 -29.71 16.36 -6.68
C SER A 187 -29.15 16.70 -8.06
N GLU A 188 -30.04 16.64 -9.03
CA GLU A 188 -29.92 17.29 -10.33
C GLU A 188 -29.58 18.77 -10.13
N ALA A 189 -28.43 19.21 -10.62
CA ALA A 189 -28.18 20.59 -10.99
C ALA A 189 -26.99 20.62 -11.95
N GLN A 190 -27.35 20.67 -13.22
CA GLN A 190 -26.55 20.89 -14.40
C GLN A 190 -25.86 22.26 -14.31
N GLU A 191 -24.53 22.27 -14.24
CA GLU A 191 -23.72 23.33 -14.87
C GLU A 191 -22.62 22.65 -15.69
N GLU A 192 -22.86 22.68 -17.00
CA GLU A 192 -21.94 22.33 -18.06
C GLU A 192 -20.72 23.26 -18.02
N GLU A 193 -19.52 22.69 -17.80
CA GLU A 193 -18.34 23.17 -18.51
C GLU A 193 -17.72 21.99 -19.26
N ASP A 194 -18.09 22.00 -20.53
CA ASP A 194 -17.66 21.19 -21.65
C ASP A 194 -16.13 21.08 -21.72
N SER A 195 -15.61 20.00 -21.13
CA SER A 195 -14.32 19.42 -21.50
C SER A 195 -14.57 18.06 -22.16
N GLY A 196 -15.48 18.07 -23.14
CA GLY A 196 -15.63 16.99 -24.09
C GLY A 196 -14.28 16.57 -24.64
N ASN A 197 -14.09 15.25 -24.63
CA ASN A 197 -12.92 14.51 -25.10
C ASN A 197 -12.23 15.14 -26.32
N LEU A 198 -11.16 15.92 -26.09
CA LEU A 198 -10.23 16.32 -27.14
C LEU A 198 -9.73 15.09 -27.93
N TRP A 199 -9.62 13.93 -27.26
CA TRP A 199 -9.20 12.66 -27.86
C TRP A 199 -10.22 12.04 -28.82
N GLU A 200 -11.52 12.30 -28.67
CA GLU A 200 -12.53 11.79 -29.61
C GLU A 200 -12.53 12.62 -30.91
N VAL A 201 -12.27 13.93 -30.82
CA VAL A 201 -12.12 14.81 -31.99
C VAL A 201 -10.93 14.40 -32.88
N PHE A 202 -9.86 13.85 -32.30
CA PHE A 202 -8.71 13.36 -33.07
C PHE A 202 -8.97 12.04 -33.79
N ASN A 203 -9.93 11.23 -33.34
CA ASN A 203 -10.24 9.93 -33.96
C ASN A 203 -11.17 10.07 -35.17
N ASP A 204 -12.02 11.10 -35.21
CA ASP A 204 -12.95 11.36 -36.34
C ASP A 204 -12.39 12.31 -37.41
N MET A 205 -11.14 12.76 -37.27
CA MET A 205 -10.50 13.64 -38.25
C MET A 205 -9.95 12.88 -39.46
N ASP A 206 -10.34 13.32 -40.67
CA ASP A 206 -9.77 12.86 -41.94
C ASP A 206 -8.21 12.93 -41.92
N PRO A 207 -7.51 11.87 -42.35
CA PRO A 207 -6.04 11.83 -42.51
C PRO A 207 -5.41 13.07 -43.17
N ALA A 208 -6.08 13.70 -44.12
CA ALA A 208 -5.61 14.91 -44.81
C ALA A 208 -5.53 16.12 -43.85
N THR A 209 -6.44 16.18 -42.88
CA THR A 209 -6.52 17.27 -41.89
C THR A 209 -5.48 17.09 -40.77
N LEU A 210 -5.24 15.84 -40.35
CA LEU A 210 -4.15 15.50 -39.42
C LEU A 210 -2.76 15.84 -40.00
N THR A 211 -2.59 15.63 -41.31
CA THR A 211 -1.33 15.95 -42.01
C THR A 211 -1.10 17.46 -42.09
N ARG A 212 -2.16 18.27 -42.22
CA ARG A 212 -2.03 19.74 -42.20
C ARG A 212 -1.71 20.26 -40.80
N LEU A 213 -2.30 19.68 -39.75
CA LEU A 213 -1.99 20.07 -38.36
C LEU A 213 -0.56 19.71 -37.97
N SER A 214 -0.02 18.57 -38.42
CA SER A 214 1.36 18.19 -38.11
C SER A 214 2.39 19.13 -38.74
N VAL A 215 2.11 19.67 -39.93
CA VAL A 215 2.94 20.70 -40.58
C VAL A 215 2.90 22.01 -39.79
N VAL A 216 1.69 22.47 -39.40
CA VAL A 216 1.53 23.71 -38.62
C VAL A 216 2.21 23.62 -37.24
N LEU A 217 2.09 22.48 -36.55
CA LEU A 217 2.74 22.27 -35.25
C LEU A 217 4.27 22.18 -35.37
N SER A 218 4.77 21.55 -36.44
CA SER A 218 6.21 21.50 -36.72
C SER A 218 6.79 22.88 -37.03
N GLU A 219 6.00 23.75 -37.67
CA GLU A 219 6.39 25.12 -38.00
C GLU A 219 6.32 26.05 -36.77
N ALA A 220 5.34 25.84 -35.89
CA ALA A 220 5.26 26.52 -34.59
C ALA A 220 6.42 26.12 -33.66
N ALA A 221 6.80 24.83 -33.63
CA ALA A 221 7.94 24.34 -32.84
C ALA A 221 9.29 24.91 -33.32
N LYS A 222 9.44 25.17 -34.63
CA LYS A 222 10.62 25.86 -35.17
C LYS A 222 10.71 27.32 -34.73
N ARG A 223 9.58 27.99 -34.48
CA ARG A 223 9.56 29.39 -33.99
C ARG A 223 9.87 29.49 -32.50
N THR A 224 9.54 28.49 -31.69
CA THR A 224 9.80 28.50 -30.24
C THR A 224 11.19 27.94 -29.88
N GLY A 225 11.84 27.21 -30.79
CA GLY A 225 13.19 26.65 -30.59
C GLY A 225 14.37 27.62 -30.80
N HIS A 226 14.12 28.91 -31.07
CA HIS A 226 15.16 29.93 -31.31
C HIS A 226 15.24 30.97 -30.18
N ILE A 227 15.24 30.51 -28.92
CA ILE A 227 15.66 31.33 -27.77
C ILE A 227 16.72 30.54 -26.99
N ARG A 228 17.89 30.36 -27.60
CA ARG A 228 19.18 30.19 -26.91
C ARG A 228 20.31 30.63 -27.84
N ARG A 229 20.67 31.91 -27.76
CA ARG A 229 22.05 32.37 -27.67
C ARG A 229 22.06 33.69 -26.93
#